data_AF-F8W4X3-F1
#
_entry.id   AF-F8W4X3-F1
#
_cell.length_a   1.000
_cell.length_b   1.000
_cell.length_c   1.000
_cell.angle_alpha   90.00
_cell.angle_beta   90.00
_cell.angle_gamma   90.00
#
_symmetry.space_group_name_H-M   'P 1'
#
loop_
_entity.id
_entity.type
_entity.pdbx_description
1 polymer ?
#
loop_
_entity_poly.entity_id
_entity_poly.type
_entity_poly.pdbx_seq_one_letter_code
_entity_poly.pdbx_strand_id
1 'polypeptide(L)'
;MRAISAMVFLALCALLIIIYQAVQQELNIRNLKARIIVSGEQVKLKEDGIMSAKTKVEEMNKKLSPLTTQRDQLKKQRDEIKKGTAESEKELGTCQADKGKLEKQSSDAKDALQKLKEGQEAERKKAEEEIEGLKRQILERDLKICKYVDVTVEETKKLCAGTL
;
A
#
# COMPACT_ATOMS: atom_id res chain seq x y z
N MET A 1 94.57 47.38 57.24
CA MET A 1 94.37 45.97 56.81
C MET A 1 92.99 45.40 57.13
N ARG A 2 92.34 45.70 58.27
CA ARG A 2 91.01 45.14 58.63
C ARG A 2 89.86 45.52 57.66
N ALA A 3 89.82 46.76 57.18
CA ALA A 3 88.79 47.22 56.24
C ALA A 3 88.89 46.57 54.85
N ILE A 4 90.11 46.30 54.38
CA ILE A 4 90.37 45.64 53.10
C ILE A 4 89.91 44.17 53.15
N SER A 5 90.18 43.47 54.25
CA SER A 5 89.72 42.10 54.47
C SER A 5 88.18 41.99 54.47
N ALA A 6 87.48 42.94 55.11
CA ALA A 6 86.02 42.98 55.12
C ALA A 6 85.40 43.21 53.73
N MET A 7 86.00 44.09 52.92
CA MET A 7 85.57 44.35 51.53
C MET A 7 85.75 43.12 50.63
N VAL A 8 86.87 42.41 50.76
CA VAL A 8 87.12 41.18 50.00
C VAL A 8 86.12 40.08 50.39
N PHE A 9 85.80 39.95 51.67
CA PHE A 9 84.83 38.97 52.14
C PHE A 9 83.41 39.27 51.61
N LEU A 10 82.98 40.53 51.65
CA LEU A 10 81.68 40.95 51.09
C LEU A 10 81.59 40.70 49.57
N ALA A 11 82.69 40.95 48.84
CA ALA A 11 82.74 40.66 47.41
C ALA A 11 82.59 39.16 47.11
N LEU A 12 83.23 38.29 47.90
CA LEU A 12 83.09 36.84 47.77
C LEU A 12 81.65 36.38 48.08
N CYS A 13 81.03 36.92 49.13
CA CYS A 13 79.63 36.62 49.45
C CYS A 13 78.68 37.05 48.32
N ALA A 14 78.89 38.22 47.72
CA ALA A 14 78.08 38.69 46.60
C ALA A 14 78.20 37.76 45.38
N LEU A 15 79.42 37.30 45.04
CA LEU A 15 79.63 36.35 43.95
C LEU A 15 78.94 35.00 44.19
N LEU A 16 78.98 34.48 45.42
CA LEU A 16 78.29 33.23 45.77
C LEU A 16 76.77 33.34 45.62
N ILE A 17 76.18 34.48 45.99
CA ILE A 17 74.74 34.74 45.80
C ILE A 17 74.38 34.78 44.32
N ILE A 18 75.19 35.43 43.49
CA ILE A 18 74.98 35.48 42.03
C ILE A 18 75.06 34.08 41.41
N ILE A 19 76.05 33.27 41.79
CA ILE A 19 76.19 31.89 41.33
C ILE A 19 74.98 31.04 41.75
N TYR A 20 74.53 31.17 43.01
CA TYR A 20 73.36 30.45 43.50
C TYR A 20 72.09 30.82 42.73
N GLN A 21 71.87 32.12 42.50
CA GLN A 21 70.75 32.61 41.69
C GLN A 21 70.81 32.11 40.24
N ALA A 22 72.00 32.09 39.62
CA ALA A 22 72.20 31.58 38.27
C ALA A 22 71.89 30.07 38.18
N VAL A 23 72.36 29.28 39.14
CA VAL A 23 72.06 27.83 39.21
C VAL A 23 70.56 27.59 39.38
N GLN A 24 69.89 28.39 40.21
CA GLN A 24 68.46 28.24 40.46
C GLN A 24 67.60 28.66 39.26
N GLN A 25 68.02 29.70 38.51
CA GLN A 25 67.41 30.05 37.24
C GLN A 25 67.59 28.94 36.20
N GLU A 26 68.78 28.35 36.11
CA GLU A 26 69.05 27.27 35.17
C GLU A 26 68.20 26.02 35.48
N LEU A 27 68.09 25.64 36.76
CA LEU A 27 67.23 24.54 37.20
C LEU A 27 65.75 24.80 36.88
N ASN A 28 65.26 26.01 37.13
CA ASN A 28 63.89 26.39 36.79
C ASN A 28 63.64 26.35 35.28
N ILE A 29 64.58 26.83 34.47
CA ILE A 29 64.48 26.79 33.00
C ILE A 29 64.47 25.34 32.49
N ARG A 30 65.31 24.45 33.05
CA ARG A 30 65.32 23.03 32.69
C ARG A 30 64.00 22.34 33.06
N ASN A 31 63.46 22.63 34.24
CA ASN A 31 62.18 22.07 34.69
C ASN A 31 61.01 22.58 33.82
N LEU A 32 61.01 23.88 33.48
CA LEU A 32 60.04 24.48 32.56
C LEU A 32 60.14 23.85 31.16
N LYS A 33 61.34 23.68 30.60
CA LYS A 33 61.54 22.99 29.31
C LYS A 33 61.03 21.54 29.36
N ALA A 34 61.34 20.80 30.41
CA ALA A 34 60.85 19.44 30.59
C ALA A 34 59.31 19.40 30.64
N ARG A 35 58.68 20.32 31.38
CA ARG A 35 57.22 20.43 31.46
C ARG A 35 56.60 20.79 30.10
N ILE A 36 57.20 21.70 29.34
CA ILE A 36 56.72 22.08 28.01
C ILE A 36 56.73 20.88 27.06
N ILE A 37 57.78 20.05 27.09
CA ILE A 37 57.88 18.84 26.24
C ILE A 37 56.79 17.85 26.62
N VAL A 38 56.64 17.54 27.91
CA VAL A 38 55.61 16.60 28.40
C VAL A 38 54.20 17.11 28.12
N SER A 39 53.94 18.40 28.32
CA SER A 39 52.65 19.01 27.98
C SER A 39 52.40 19.02 26.47
N GLY A 40 53.44 19.22 25.65
CA GLY A 40 53.35 19.16 24.19
C GLY A 40 52.95 17.77 23.68
N GLU A 41 53.49 16.69 24.26
CA GLU A 41 53.09 15.33 23.93
C GLU A 41 51.65 15.03 24.35
N GLN A 42 51.22 15.48 25.53
CA GLN A 42 49.83 15.33 25.95
C GLN A 42 48.85 16.10 25.06
N VAL A 43 49.22 17.28 24.59
CA VAL A 43 48.41 18.07 23.66
C VAL A 43 48.29 17.33 22.32
N LYS A 44 49.40 16.83 21.77
CA LYS A 44 49.37 16.03 20.53
C LYS A 44 48.51 14.78 20.63
N LEU A 45 48.62 14.02 21.73
CA LEU A 45 47.76 12.85 21.95
C LEU A 45 46.27 13.21 22.01
N LYS A 46 45.93 14.34 22.63
CA LYS A 46 44.55 14.84 22.65
C LYS A 46 44.10 15.33 21.27
N GLU A 47 44.96 16.00 20.52
CA GLU A 47 44.67 16.45 19.16
C GLU A 47 44.46 15.26 18.21
N ASP A 48 45.32 14.24 18.26
CA ASP A 48 45.16 13.01 17.48
C ASP A 48 43.86 12.27 17.85
N GLY A 49 43.55 12.21 19.16
CA GLY A 49 42.29 11.67 19.66
C GLY A 49 41.06 12.42 19.13
N ILE A 50 41.09 13.76 19.14
CA ILE A 50 40.02 14.61 18.59
C ILE A 50 39.91 14.44 17.08
N MET A 51 41.04 14.35 16.37
CA MET A 51 41.05 14.17 14.92
C MET A 51 40.44 12.82 14.53
N SER A 52 40.79 11.74 15.26
CA SER A 52 40.19 10.42 15.07
C SER A 52 38.69 10.40 15.40
N ALA A 53 38.26 11.10 16.45
CA ALA A 53 36.84 11.23 16.77
C ALA A 53 36.09 12.00 15.67
N LYS A 54 36.69 13.08 15.15
CA LYS A 54 36.11 13.89 14.07
C LYS A 54 35.95 13.08 12.78
N THR A 55 36.94 12.29 12.38
CA THR A 55 36.84 11.44 11.18
C THR A 55 35.74 10.38 11.34
N LYS A 56 35.62 9.75 12.52
CA LYS A 56 34.52 8.81 12.81
C LYS A 56 33.14 9.47 12.74
N VAL A 57 32.99 10.67 13.28
CA VAL A 57 31.71 11.43 13.21
C VAL A 57 31.39 11.79 11.76
N GLU A 58 32.37 12.20 10.97
CA GLU A 58 32.16 12.51 9.56
C GLU A 58 31.76 11.27 8.76
N GLU A 59 32.39 10.12 9.02
CA GLU A 59 32.05 8.85 8.38
C GLU A 59 30.63 8.38 8.78
N MET A 60 30.26 8.52 10.05
CA MET A 60 28.89 8.25 10.53
C MET A 60 27.88 9.18 9.86
N ASN A 61 28.16 10.47 9.74
CA ASN A 61 27.29 11.42 9.03
C ASN A 61 27.15 11.07 7.54
N LYS A 62 28.25 10.66 6.89
CA LYS A 62 28.22 10.17 5.49
C LYS A 62 27.36 8.92 5.32
N LYS A 63 27.27 8.07 6.34
CA LYS A 63 26.38 6.88 6.36
C LYS A 63 24.94 7.21 6.74
N LEU A 64 24.72 8.20 7.61
CA LEU A 64 23.38 8.62 8.07
C LEU A 64 22.56 9.33 6.99
N SER A 65 23.21 10.17 6.18
CA SER A 65 22.55 10.88 5.08
C SER A 65 21.86 9.92 4.08
N PRO A 66 22.54 8.92 3.49
CA PRO A 66 21.90 7.98 2.56
C PRO A 66 20.87 7.09 3.25
N LEU A 67 21.09 6.69 4.51
CA LEU A 67 20.09 5.93 5.28
C LEU A 67 18.80 6.74 5.52
N THR A 68 18.93 8.04 5.77
CA THR A 68 17.77 8.93 5.91
C THR A 68 17.00 9.04 4.59
N THR A 69 17.71 9.22 3.49
CA THR A 69 17.11 9.23 2.14
C THR A 69 16.42 7.91 1.81
N GLN A 70 17.07 6.77 2.08
CA GLN A 70 16.48 5.44 1.87
C GLN A 70 15.23 5.24 2.73
N ARG A 71 15.26 5.66 4.00
CA ARG A 71 14.09 5.62 4.89
C ARG A 71 12.94 6.44 4.34
N ASP A 72 13.21 7.63 3.80
CA ASP A 72 12.17 8.49 3.21
C ASP A 72 11.62 7.92 1.91
N GLN A 73 12.46 7.31 1.07
CA GLN A 73 12.02 6.59 -0.12
C GLN A 73 11.14 5.38 0.23
N LEU A 74 11.58 4.55 1.18
CA LEU A 74 10.80 3.40 1.65
C LEU A 74 9.46 3.84 2.26
N LYS A 75 9.45 4.97 2.98
CA LYS A 75 8.20 5.53 3.52
C LYS A 75 7.24 5.93 2.41
N LYS A 76 7.72 6.62 1.36
CA LYS A 76 6.92 6.99 0.18
C LYS A 76 6.37 5.75 -0.53
N GLN A 77 7.23 4.78 -0.84
CA GLN A 77 6.81 3.51 -1.48
C GLN A 77 5.75 2.78 -0.65
N ARG A 78 5.92 2.73 0.67
CA ARG A 78 4.95 2.10 1.57
C ARG A 78 3.60 2.82 1.56
N ASP A 79 3.59 4.15 1.51
CA ASP A 79 2.35 4.93 1.47
C ASP A 79 1.66 4.81 0.10
N GLU A 80 2.42 4.74 -1.00
CA GLU A 80 1.91 4.45 -2.34
C GLU A 80 1.29 3.05 -2.44
N ILE A 81 1.98 2.02 -1.92
CA ILE A 81 1.46 0.64 -1.88
C ILE A 81 0.16 0.60 -1.08
N LYS A 82 0.11 1.21 0.10
CA LYS A 82 -1.11 1.27 0.92
C LYS A 82 -2.28 1.91 0.18
N LYS A 83 -2.02 3.01 -0.54
CA LYS A 83 -3.05 3.68 -1.34
C LYS A 83 -3.55 2.76 -2.47
N GLY A 84 -2.63 2.14 -3.21
CA GLY A 84 -2.97 1.20 -4.29
C GLY A 84 -3.73 -0.03 -3.79
N THR A 85 -3.39 -0.57 -2.61
CA THR A 85 -4.13 -1.66 -1.97
C THR A 85 -5.54 -1.23 -1.58
N ALA A 86 -5.71 -0.05 -0.97
CA ALA A 86 -7.03 0.44 -0.59
C ALA A 86 -7.94 0.72 -1.80
N GLU A 87 -7.38 1.25 -2.90
CA GLU A 87 -8.11 1.41 -4.17
C GLU A 87 -8.51 0.05 -4.75
N SER A 88 -7.59 -0.92 -4.79
CA SER A 88 -7.87 -2.27 -5.28
C SER A 88 -8.93 -3.00 -4.46
N GLU A 89 -8.89 -2.88 -3.12
CA GLU A 89 -9.92 -3.44 -2.24
C GLU A 89 -11.31 -2.84 -2.52
N LYS A 90 -11.37 -1.53 -2.77
CA LYS A 90 -12.61 -0.85 -3.13
C LYS A 90 -13.15 -1.36 -4.47
N GLU A 91 -12.29 -1.49 -5.47
CA GLU A 91 -12.66 -2.02 -6.79
C GLU A 91 -13.15 -3.48 -6.70
N LEU A 92 -12.45 -4.32 -5.93
CA LEU A 92 -12.87 -5.70 -5.68
C LEU A 92 -14.24 -5.76 -4.98
N GLY A 93 -14.46 -4.90 -3.99
CA GLY A 93 -15.76 -4.78 -3.31
C GLY A 93 -16.88 -4.40 -4.28
N THR A 94 -16.65 -3.45 -5.19
CA THR A 94 -17.63 -3.08 -6.22
C THR A 94 -17.89 -4.21 -7.21
N CYS A 95 -16.83 -4.90 -7.66
CA CYS A 95 -16.94 -6.02 -8.59
C CYS A 95 -17.75 -7.18 -7.98
N GLN A 96 -17.53 -7.48 -6.70
CA GLN A 96 -18.28 -8.52 -5.99
C GLN A 96 -19.76 -8.15 -5.83
N ALA A 97 -20.07 -6.88 -5.53
CA ALA A 97 -21.45 -6.39 -5.44
C ALA A 97 -22.16 -6.46 -6.80
N ASP A 98 -21.47 -6.08 -7.88
CA ASP A 98 -22.02 -6.13 -9.24
C ASP A 98 -22.23 -7.57 -9.71
N LYS A 99 -21.30 -8.47 -9.39
CA LYS A 99 -21.48 -9.91 -9.61
C LYS A 99 -22.74 -10.44 -8.92
N GLY A 100 -22.95 -10.09 -7.65
CA GLY A 100 -24.15 -10.50 -6.91
C GLY A 100 -25.45 -9.96 -7.52
N LYS A 101 -25.45 -8.72 -8.03
CA LYS A 101 -26.59 -8.15 -8.76
C LYS A 101 -26.87 -8.89 -10.06
N LEU A 102 -25.83 -9.18 -10.85
CA LEU A 102 -25.93 -9.91 -12.11
C LEU A 102 -26.43 -11.35 -11.91
N GLU A 103 -25.94 -12.04 -10.89
CA GLU A 103 -26.40 -13.39 -10.54
C GLU A 103 -27.89 -13.38 -10.15
N LYS A 104 -28.31 -12.40 -9.34
CA LYS A 104 -29.72 -12.24 -8.97
C LYS A 104 -30.59 -11.94 -10.19
N GLN A 105 -30.20 -10.99 -11.03
CA GLN A 105 -30.94 -10.67 -12.26
C GLN A 105 -31.03 -11.86 -13.21
N SER A 106 -29.98 -12.67 -13.32
CA SER A 106 -29.96 -13.89 -14.12
C SER A 106 -30.92 -14.94 -13.58
N SER A 107 -30.97 -15.12 -12.25
CA SER A 107 -31.94 -16.02 -11.62
C SER A 107 -33.38 -15.53 -11.83
N ASP A 108 -33.65 -14.25 -11.57
CA ASP A 108 -34.97 -13.65 -11.73
C ASP A 108 -35.44 -13.75 -13.20
N ALA A 109 -34.54 -13.54 -14.16
CA ALA A 109 -34.83 -13.68 -15.58
C ALA A 109 -35.13 -15.15 -15.96
N LYS A 110 -34.40 -16.11 -15.42
CA LYS A 110 -34.67 -17.55 -15.64
C LYS A 110 -36.03 -17.95 -15.09
N ASP A 111 -36.35 -17.50 -13.87
CA ASP A 111 -37.64 -17.79 -13.23
C ASP A 111 -38.80 -17.17 -13.99
N ALA A 112 -38.66 -15.92 -14.45
CA ALA A 112 -39.65 -15.26 -15.29
C ALA A 112 -39.86 -15.98 -16.63
N LEU A 113 -38.77 -16.43 -17.26
CA LEU A 113 -38.81 -17.13 -18.54
C LEU A 113 -39.44 -18.52 -18.39
N GLN A 114 -39.19 -19.21 -17.28
CA GLN A 114 -39.85 -20.47 -16.96
C GLN A 114 -41.37 -20.28 -16.76
N LYS A 115 -41.78 -19.30 -15.95
CA LYS A 115 -43.20 -18.97 -15.75
C LYS A 115 -43.91 -18.61 -17.06
N LEU A 116 -43.24 -17.85 -17.93
CA LEU A 116 -43.77 -17.49 -19.24
C LEU A 116 -44.01 -18.73 -20.12
N LYS A 117 -43.05 -19.67 -20.13
CA LYS A 117 -43.18 -20.94 -20.88
C LYS A 117 -44.33 -21.79 -20.34
N GLU A 118 -44.42 -21.93 -19.03
CA GLU A 118 -45.50 -22.70 -18.38
C GLU A 118 -46.88 -22.06 -18.67
N GLY A 119 -46.98 -20.73 -18.60
CA GLY A 119 -48.20 -19.99 -18.96
C GLY A 119 -48.59 -20.16 -20.42
N GLN A 120 -47.62 -20.03 -21.34
CA GLN A 120 -47.84 -20.22 -22.77
C GLN A 120 -48.30 -21.65 -23.10
N GLU A 121 -47.70 -22.66 -22.47
CA GLU A 121 -48.10 -24.06 -22.68
C GLU A 121 -49.52 -24.32 -22.14
N ALA A 122 -49.87 -23.78 -20.98
CA ALA A 122 -51.20 -23.90 -20.40
C ALA A 122 -52.27 -23.21 -21.27
N GLU A 123 -52.02 -21.98 -21.72
CA GLU A 123 -52.93 -21.27 -22.63
C GLU A 123 -53.08 -22.00 -23.97
N ARG A 124 -51.98 -22.52 -24.52
CA ARG A 124 -52.03 -23.30 -25.76
C ARG A 124 -52.87 -24.55 -25.61
N LYS A 125 -52.69 -25.33 -24.53
CA LYS A 125 -53.52 -26.52 -24.26
C LYS A 125 -55.00 -26.15 -24.14
N LYS A 126 -55.31 -25.08 -23.41
CA LYS A 126 -56.68 -24.59 -23.27
C LYS A 126 -57.29 -24.19 -24.61
N ALA A 127 -56.55 -23.46 -25.44
CA ALA A 127 -56.99 -23.08 -26.78
C ALA A 127 -57.20 -24.30 -27.69
N GLU A 128 -56.31 -25.29 -27.64
CA GLU A 128 -56.44 -26.55 -28.39
C GLU A 128 -57.70 -27.33 -27.95
N GLU A 129 -57.98 -27.41 -26.64
CA GLU A 129 -59.20 -28.03 -26.10
C GLU A 129 -60.48 -27.28 -26.51
N GLU A 130 -60.49 -25.96 -26.45
CA GLU A 130 -61.62 -25.13 -26.89
C GLU A 130 -61.90 -25.28 -28.38
N ILE A 131 -60.85 -25.28 -29.22
CA ILE A 131 -60.96 -25.49 -30.67
C ILE A 131 -61.57 -26.87 -30.98
N GLU A 132 -61.09 -27.93 -30.33
CA GLU A 132 -61.64 -29.28 -30.52
C GLU A 132 -63.10 -29.39 -30.03
N GLY A 133 -63.43 -28.73 -28.92
CA GLY A 133 -64.81 -28.61 -28.44
C GLY A 133 -65.73 -27.93 -29.46
N LEU A 134 -65.29 -26.79 -30.02
CA LEU A 134 -66.04 -26.05 -31.04
C LEU A 134 -66.21 -26.86 -32.33
N LYS A 135 -65.17 -27.58 -32.79
CA LYS A 135 -65.28 -28.46 -33.96
C LYS A 135 -66.38 -29.52 -33.77
N ARG A 136 -66.46 -30.15 -32.60
CA ARG A 136 -67.51 -31.14 -32.29
C ARG A 136 -68.90 -30.50 -32.28
N GLN A 137 -69.06 -29.33 -31.68
CA GLN A 137 -70.33 -28.61 -31.67
C GLN A 137 -70.79 -28.23 -33.08
N ILE A 138 -69.86 -27.77 -33.94
CA ILE A 138 -70.16 -27.46 -35.34
C ILE A 138 -70.59 -28.72 -36.09
N LEU A 139 -69.84 -29.82 -35.96
CA LEU A 139 -70.21 -31.10 -36.59
C LEU A 139 -71.59 -31.59 -36.14
N GLU A 140 -71.90 -31.55 -34.85
CA GLU A 140 -73.19 -31.98 -34.31
C GLU A 140 -74.34 -31.06 -34.79
N ARG A 141 -74.09 -29.75 -34.86
CA ARG A 141 -75.03 -28.77 -35.41
C ARG A 141 -75.29 -29.05 -36.89
N ASP A 142 -74.25 -29.27 -37.68
CA ASP A 142 -74.36 -29.50 -39.12
C ASP A 142 -75.11 -30.82 -39.40
N LEU A 143 -74.80 -31.87 -38.64
CA LEU A 143 -75.54 -33.14 -38.61
C LEU A 143 -77.05 -32.94 -38.33
N LYS A 144 -77.39 -32.09 -37.36
CA LYS A 144 -78.78 -31.77 -37.04
C LYS A 144 -79.46 -31.01 -38.19
N ILE A 145 -78.79 -30.01 -38.77
CA ILE A 145 -79.31 -29.22 -39.91
C ILE A 145 -79.57 -30.14 -41.10
N CYS A 146 -78.64 -31.05 -41.42
CA CYS A 146 -78.74 -32.00 -42.53
C CYS A 146 -79.98 -32.92 -42.49
N LYS A 147 -80.60 -33.12 -41.32
CA LYS A 147 -81.86 -33.86 -41.19
C LYS A 147 -83.10 -33.11 -41.69
N TYR A 148 -83.01 -31.78 -41.81
CA TYR A 148 -84.16 -30.92 -42.09
C TYR A 148 -84.05 -30.15 -43.41
N VAL A 149 -82.93 -30.27 -44.13
CA VAL A 149 -82.69 -29.55 -45.40
C VAL A 149 -82.81 -30.46 -46.61
N ASP A 150 -83.27 -29.90 -47.72
CA ASP A 150 -83.35 -30.60 -49.00
C ASP A 150 -81.94 -30.79 -49.60
N VAL A 151 -81.49 -32.03 -49.73
CA VAL A 151 -80.16 -32.42 -50.23
C VAL A 151 -80.04 -32.35 -51.76
N THR A 152 -81.10 -31.98 -52.46
CA THR A 152 -81.07 -31.73 -53.91
C THR A 152 -80.51 -30.35 -54.27
N VAL A 153 -80.47 -29.42 -53.32
CA VAL A 153 -79.84 -28.10 -53.46
C VAL A 153 -78.32 -28.23 -53.29
N GLU A 154 -77.55 -27.61 -54.17
CA GLU A 154 -76.11 -27.86 -54.29
C GLU A 154 -75.31 -27.41 -53.05
N GLU A 155 -75.74 -26.36 -52.37
CA GLU A 155 -75.09 -25.80 -51.17
C GLU A 155 -75.32 -26.67 -49.93
N THR A 156 -76.55 -27.15 -49.72
CA THR A 156 -76.88 -28.11 -48.66
C THR A 156 -76.27 -29.47 -48.93
N LYS A 157 -76.20 -29.91 -50.19
CA LYS A 157 -75.47 -31.10 -50.60
C LYS A 157 -73.98 -31.02 -50.24
N LYS A 158 -73.33 -29.86 -50.42
CA LYS A 158 -71.92 -29.63 -50.03
C LYS A 158 -71.73 -29.64 -48.52
N LEU A 159 -72.62 -29.00 -47.76
CA LEU A 159 -72.59 -28.97 -46.29
C LEU A 159 -72.74 -30.38 -45.69
N CYS A 160 -73.64 -31.21 -46.26
CA CYS A 160 -73.97 -32.54 -45.76
C CYS A 160 -73.17 -33.68 -46.41
N ALA A 161 -72.22 -33.38 -47.30
CA ALA A 161 -71.47 -34.37 -48.08
C ALA A 161 -70.61 -35.32 -47.23
N GLY A 162 -70.21 -34.90 -46.02
CA GLY A 162 -69.44 -35.74 -45.07
C GLY A 162 -70.31 -36.56 -44.11
N THR A 163 -71.64 -36.51 -44.27
CA THR A 163 -72.63 -37.02 -43.30
C THR A 163 -73.61 -38.04 -43.90
N LEU A 164 -73.66 -38.11 -45.24
CA LEU A 164 -74.47 -39.04 -46.04
C LEU A 164 -73.69 -40.31 -46.38
#